data_AF-A0A2D5MRC3-F1
#
_entry.id   AF-A0A2D5MRC3-F1
#
_cell.length_a   1.000
_cell.length_b   1.000
_cell.length_c   1.000
_cell.angle_alpha   90.00
_cell.angle_beta   90.00
_cell.angle_gamma   90.00
#
_symmetry.space_group_name_H-M   'P 1'
#
loop_
_entity.id
_entity.type
_entity.pdbx_description
1 polymer ?
#
loop_
_entity_poly.entity_id
_entity_poly.type
_entity_poly.pdbx_seq_one_letter_code
_entity_poly.pdbx_strand_id
1 'polypeptide(L)' 'MIRNLSLNLEVGQEILVGKNNKRARITKIEFHEKSGEITINTTQGPRKALTFRLMPELQYAY' A
#
# COMPACT_ATOMS: atom_id res chain seq x y z
N MET A 1 21.76 3.90 0.64
CA MET A 1 20.87 4.02 -0.53
C MET A 1 20.14 2.69 -0.69
N ILE A 2 18.81 2.70 -0.69
CA ILE A 2 18.01 1.47 -0.92
C ILE A 2 17.98 1.24 -2.43
N ARG A 3 18.39 0.05 -2.89
CA ARG A 3 18.37 -0.33 -4.33
C ARG A 3 17.13 -1.13 -4.73
N ASN A 4 16.50 -1.81 -3.77
CA ASN A 4 15.29 -2.61 -3.97
C ASN A 4 14.49 -2.63 -2.66
N LEU A 5 13.15 -2.54 -2.74
CA LEU A 5 12.23 -2.62 -1.61
C LEU A 5 11.07 -3.55 -2.00
N SER A 6 10.86 -4.60 -1.23
CA SER A 6 9.67 -5.44 -1.29
C SER A 6 8.85 -5.23 -0.03
N LEU A 7 7.55 -4.96 -0.17
CA LEU A 7 6.63 -4.67 0.92
C LEU A 7 5.49 -5.67 0.89
N ASN A 8 5.40 -6.51 1.93
CA ASN A 8 4.29 -7.43 2.13
C ASN A 8 3.43 -6.91 3.27
N LEU A 9 2.15 -6.65 3.00
CA LEU A 9 1.16 -6.19 3.97
C LEU A 9 -0.04 -7.14 3.93
N GLU A 10 -0.55 -7.50 5.11
CA GLU A 10 -1.66 -8.46 5.23
C GLU A 10 -2.83 -7.87 6.02
N VAL A 11 -4.06 -8.23 5.63
CA VAL A 11 -5.25 -7.93 6.43
C VAL A 11 -5.19 -8.69 7.75
N GLY A 12 -5.42 -8.01 8.87
CA GLY A 12 -5.27 -8.57 10.21
C GLY A 12 -3.92 -8.26 10.86
N GLN A 13 -2.92 -7.83 10.09
CA GLN A 13 -1.63 -7.41 10.61
C GLN A 13 -1.76 -6.18 11.52
N GLU A 14 -1.03 -6.17 12.63
CA GLU A 14 -0.91 -5.01 13.51
C GLU A 14 0.28 -4.14 13.12
N ILE A 15 0.03 -2.82 13.04
CA ILE A 15 1.01 -1.81 12.66
C ILE A 15 0.93 -0.60 13.60
N LEU A 16 1.96 0.25 13.59
CA LEU A 16 1.98 1.51 14.32
C LEU A 16 1.68 2.66 13.35
N VAL A 17 0.77 3.55 13.73
CA VAL A 17 0.35 4.67 12.87
C VAL A 17 0.35 6.01 13.60
N GLY A 18 0.55 7.08 12.82
CA GLY A 18 0.54 8.45 13.31
C GLY A 18 1.75 8.83 14.16
N LYS A 19 1.81 10.08 14.61
CA LYS A 19 2.95 10.64 15.36
C LYS A 19 3.20 9.96 16.72
N ASN A 20 2.16 9.37 17.30
CA ASN A 20 2.23 8.73 18.61
C ASN A 20 2.40 7.20 18.52
N ASN A 21 2.69 6.65 17.34
CA ASN A 21 2.86 5.21 17.12
C ASN A 21 1.70 4.38 17.71
N LYS A 22 0.45 4.80 17.46
CA LYS A 22 -0.71 4.07 17.96
C LYS A 22 -0.83 2.73 17.25
N ARG A 23 -1.09 1.66 18.00
CA ARG A 23 -1.38 0.34 17.43
C ARG A 23 -2.69 0.39 16.64
N ALA A 24 -2.65 -0.13 15.43
CA ALA A 24 -3.80 -0.26 14.55
C ALA A 24 -3.72 -1.61 13.83
N ARG A 25 -4.88 -2.19 13.50
CA ARG A 25 -4.97 -3.42 12.73
C ARG A 25 -5.39 -3.08 11.31
N ILE A 26 -4.73 -3.64 10.30
CA ILE A 26 -5.14 -3.53 8.90
C ILE A 26 -6.45 -4.29 8.72
N THR A 27 -7.47 -3.62 8.18
CA THR A 27 -8.80 -4.18 7.96
C THR A 27 -9.12 -4.40 6.49
N LYS A 28 -8.50 -3.62 5.60
CA LYS A 28 -8.70 -3.72 4.14
C LYS A 28 -7.51 -3.12 3.40
N ILE A 29 -7.20 -3.66 2.24
CA ILE A 29 -6.20 -3.11 1.30
C ILE A 29 -6.93 -2.85 -0.02
N GLU A 30 -6.77 -1.66 -0.59
CA GLU A 30 -7.43 -1.22 -1.81
C GLU A 30 -6.42 -0.66 -2.80
N PHE A 31 -6.55 -1.03 -4.08
CA PHE A 31 -5.80 -0.44 -5.19
C PHE A 31 -6.75 0.42 -6.03
N HIS A 32 -6.38 1.68 -6.22
CA HIS A 32 -7.13 2.63 -7.02
C HIS A 32 -6.50 2.76 -8.41
N GLU A 33 -6.97 1.96 -9.38
CA GLU A 33 -6.37 1.81 -10.71
C GLU A 33 -6.12 3.14 -11.45
N LYS A 34 -7.06 4.09 -11.36
CA LYS A 34 -6.95 5.38 -12.04
C LYS A 34 -5.78 6.22 -11.52
N SER A 35 -5.53 6.22 -10.21
CA SER A 35 -4.48 7.01 -9.56
C SER A 35 -3.19 6.23 -9.31
N GLY A 36 -3.23 4.90 -9.28
CA GLY A 36 -2.11 4.07 -8.81
C GLY A 36 -1.91 4.14 -7.30
N GLU A 37 -2.94 4.51 -6.55
CA GLU A 37 -2.82 4.62 -5.10
C GLU A 37 -3.16 3.28 -4.44
N ILE A 38 -2.32 2.84 -3.50
CA ILE A 38 -2.61 1.72 -2.61
C ILE A 38 -2.97 2.29 -1.24
N THR A 39 -4.22 2.08 -0.83
CA THR A 39 -4.76 2.50 0.47
C THR A 39 -4.85 1.30 1.39
N ILE A 40 -4.36 1.45 2.62
CA ILE A 40 -4.59 0.51 3.71
C ILE A 40 -5.56 1.12 4.71
N ASN A 41 -6.70 0.46 4.89
CA ASN A 41 -7.66 0.81 5.94
C ASN A 41 -7.23 0.14 7.24
N THR A 42 -7.32 0.89 8.34
CA THR A 42 -6.96 0.38 9.65
C THR A 42 -8.05 0.70 10.67
N THR A 43 -8.00 0.06 11.84
CA THR A 43 -8.85 0.42 12.99
C THR A 43 -8.65 1.86 13.49
N GLN A 44 -7.62 2.57 13.01
CA GLN A 44 -7.32 3.98 13.31
C GLN A 44 -7.40 4.86 12.05
N GLY A 45 -8.21 4.44 11.07
CA GLY A 45 -8.47 5.16 9.82
C GLY A 45 -7.60 4.74 8.63
N PRO A 46 -7.91 5.24 7.42
CA PRO A 46 -7.17 4.94 6.19
C PRO A 46 -5.77 5.57 6.18
N ARG A 47 -4.82 4.90 5.53
CA ARG A 47 -3.45 5.39 5.25
C ARG A 47 -3.06 5.06 3.82
N LYS A 48 -2.32 5.96 3.18
CA LYS A 48 -1.69 5.68 1.88
C LYS A 48 -0.43 4.85 2.12
N ALA A 49 -0.34 3.68 1.50
CA ALA A 49 0.85 2.85 1.57
C ALA A 49 1.85 3.25 0.48
N LEU A 50 1.36 3.37 -0.75
CA LEU A 50 2.17 3.65 -1.94
C LEU A 50 1.35 4.46 -2.94
N THR A 51 2.00 5.40 -3.64
CA THR A 51 1.38 6.19 -4.72
C THR A 51 2.25 6.08 -5.96
N PHE A 52 2.06 5.03 -6.76
CA PHE A 52 2.70 4.86 -8.05
C PHE A 52 1.86 3.95 -8.97
N ARG A 53 1.89 4.20 -10.27
CA ARG A 53 1.24 3.34 -11.27
C ARG A 53 2.24 2.31 -11.79
N LEU A 54 1.79 1.06 -11.92
CA LEU A 54 2.54 0.06 -12.66
C LEU A 54 2.54 0.43 -14.14
N MET A 55 3.69 0.31 -14.79
CA MET A 55 3.77 0.42 -16.24
C MET A 55 3.03 -0.77 -16.85
N PRO A 56 2.11 -0.57 -17.80
CA PRO A 56 1.50 -1.67 -18.53
C PRO A 56 2.58 -2.50 -19.23
N GLU A 57 2.44 -3.82 -19.24
CA GLU A 57 3.28 -4.66 -20.09
C GLU A 57 3.02 -4.28 -21.55
N LEU A 58 4.05 -3.75 -22.22
CA LEU A 58 4.02 -3.53 -23.65
C LEU A 58 4.37 -4.87 -24.33
N GLN A 59 3.36 -5.64 -24.72
CA GLN A 59 3.57 -6.72 -25.69
C GLN A 59 3.75 -6.10 -27.07
N TYR A 60 5.00 -6.03 -27.53
CA TYR A 60 5.28 -5.71 -28.92
C TYR A 60 4.97 -6.95 -29.77
N ALA A 61 3.98 -6.84 -30.66
CA ALA A 61 3.76 -7.86 -31.70
C ALA A 61 4.90 -7.73 -32.73
N TYR A 62 5.62 -8.84 -32.97
CA TYR A 62 6.56 -8.99 -34.08
C TYR A 62 5.84 -9.51 -35.32
#